data_AF-A0A1Y1JQ82-F1
#
_entry.id   AF-A0A1Y1JQ82-F1
#
_cell.length_a   1.000
_cell.length_b   1.000
_cell.length_c   1.000
_cell.angle_alpha   90.00
_cell.angle_beta   90.00
_cell.angle_gamma   90.00
#
_symmetry.space_group_name_H-M   'P 1'
#
loop_
_entity.id
_entity.type
_entity.pdbx_description
1 polymer ?
#
loop_
_entity_poly.entity_id
_entity_poly.type
_entity_poly.pdbx_seq_one_letter_code
_entity_poly.pdbx_strand_id
1 'polypeptide(L)'
;MSEPIPKRSDFDFTGIFPKCYEGFSWDLMINRLQSETQKFTALCSDFLNAVKTYPFHSNELIQYYRILSLYLHHIGNKINNENVEKCCKYFYYKLKKLLLDPYKCNCGGTDKCYEKMKKLERKNLGIQISDICRNHFIDIDAHTSKILERLDEIYNLIELFKNPLHREKNTFRSKQIIESTEKIISAEKNTSKETTESTETNALVGTSEYIGTSTGIVLCFLQ
;
A
#
# COMPACT_ATOMS: atom_id res chain seq x y z
N MET A 1 -3.26 -21.42 24.46
CA MET A 1 -2.57 -21.39 23.15
C MET A 1 -2.55 -19.94 22.71
N SER A 2 -1.40 -19.28 22.79
CA SER A 2 -1.22 -17.92 22.28
C SER A 2 -1.06 -18.00 20.75
N GLU A 3 -1.83 -17.20 20.02
CA GLU A 3 -1.66 -17.08 18.56
C GLU A 3 -0.25 -16.53 18.24
N PRO A 4 0.42 -17.03 17.19
CA PRO A 4 1.70 -16.49 16.77
C PRO A 4 1.53 -15.03 16.37
N ILE A 5 2.33 -14.14 16.96
CA ILE A 5 2.38 -12.73 16.57
C ILE A 5 2.76 -12.69 15.08
N PRO A 6 1.97 -12.05 14.20
CA PRO A 6 2.30 -11.95 12.78
C PRO A 6 3.68 -11.30 12.63
N LYS A 7 4.60 -11.97 11.93
CA LYS A 7 5.87 -11.35 11.54
C LYS A 7 5.54 -10.09 10.74
N ARG A 8 6.03 -8.94 11.21
CA ARG A 8 5.87 -7.67 10.52
C ARG A 8 6.50 -7.80 9.13
N SER A 9 5.79 -7.31 8.10
CA SER A 9 6.36 -7.24 6.76
C SER A 9 7.44 -6.16 6.72
N ASP A 10 8.60 -6.47 6.11
CA ASP A 10 9.67 -5.49 5.87
C ASP A 10 9.25 -4.56 4.71
N PHE A 11 8.23 -3.75 4.95
CA PHE A 11 7.71 -2.82 3.95
C PHE A 11 8.61 -1.58 3.88
N ASP A 12 9.26 -1.38 2.72
CA ASP A 12 10.04 -0.18 2.44
C ASP A 12 9.14 0.98 2.00
N PHE A 13 8.95 1.96 2.89
CA PHE A 13 8.22 3.19 2.59
C PHE A 13 9.04 4.20 1.77
N THR A 14 10.36 3.97 1.61
CA THR A 14 11.30 4.95 1.05
C THR A 14 11.00 5.26 -0.40
N GLY A 15 10.72 6.53 -0.67
CA GLY A 15 10.53 7.03 -2.04
C GLY A 15 9.21 6.61 -2.69
N ILE A 16 8.25 6.06 -1.93
CA ILE A 16 6.85 6.03 -2.38
C ILE A 16 6.37 7.47 -2.55
N PHE A 17 6.59 8.29 -1.53
CA PHE A 17 6.28 9.71 -1.59
C PHE A 17 7.57 10.54 -1.70
N PRO A 18 7.59 11.65 -2.47
CA PRO A 18 6.51 12.26 -3.26
C PRO A 18 6.27 11.57 -4.62
N LYS A 19 7.15 10.65 -5.03
CA LYS A 19 7.27 10.20 -6.42
C LYS A 19 5.99 9.59 -6.99
N CYS A 20 5.26 8.82 -6.19
CA CYS A 20 4.02 8.15 -6.59
C CYS A 20 2.79 9.07 -6.55
N TYR A 21 2.94 10.30 -6.03
CA TYR A 21 1.94 11.37 -6.04
C TYR A 21 2.22 12.42 -7.12
N GLU A 22 3.46 12.54 -7.56
CA GLU A 22 3.86 13.61 -8.47
C GLU A 22 3.14 13.49 -9.83
N GLY A 23 2.43 14.54 -10.21
CA GLY A 23 1.69 14.57 -11.48
C GLY A 23 0.43 13.72 -11.50
N PHE A 24 -0.02 13.16 -10.37
CA PHE A 24 -1.28 12.45 -10.25
C PHE A 24 -2.08 12.92 -9.03
N SER A 25 -3.31 13.40 -9.26
CA SER A 25 -4.20 13.76 -8.16
C SER A 25 -5.19 12.64 -7.84
N TRP A 26 -5.32 12.34 -6.55
CA TRP A 26 -6.26 11.36 -6.02
C TRP A 26 -7.68 11.92 -5.79
N ASP A 27 -7.94 13.18 -6.12
CA ASP A 27 -9.27 13.78 -5.98
C ASP A 27 -10.27 13.17 -6.98
N LEU A 28 -11.46 12.79 -6.50
CA LEU A 28 -12.55 12.26 -7.32
C LEU A 28 -13.26 13.35 -8.13
N MET A 29 -13.20 14.61 -7.66
CA MET A 29 -13.94 15.76 -8.16
C MET A 29 -13.18 16.55 -9.23
N ILE A 30 -11.89 16.25 -9.47
CA ILE A 30 -11.15 16.88 -10.55
C ILE A 30 -11.74 16.44 -11.89
N ASN A 31 -12.06 17.44 -12.74
CA ASN A 31 -12.46 17.26 -14.13
C ASN A 31 -11.28 16.69 -14.93
N ARG A 32 -11.08 15.37 -14.86
CA ARG A 32 -10.14 14.66 -15.73
C ARG A 32 -10.67 14.66 -17.15
N LEU A 33 -9.76 14.66 -18.13
CA LEU A 33 -10.11 14.66 -19.56
C LEU A 33 -11.25 13.67 -19.84
N GLN A 34 -12.31 14.19 -20.45
CA GLN A 34 -13.60 13.50 -20.57
C GLN A 34 -13.47 12.19 -21.36
N SER A 35 -12.56 12.13 -22.33
CA SER A 35 -12.35 10.99 -23.21
C SER A 35 -11.80 9.75 -22.50
N GLU A 36 -10.74 9.87 -21.70
CA GLU A 36 -10.18 8.74 -20.94
C GLU A 36 -11.12 8.30 -19.82
N THR A 37 -11.72 9.28 -19.15
CA THR A 37 -12.68 9.07 -18.05
C THR A 37 -13.88 8.24 -18.49
N GLN A 38 -14.42 8.50 -19.69
CA GLN A 38 -15.54 7.74 -20.25
C GLN A 38 -15.15 6.29 -20.56
N LYS A 39 -13.96 6.06 -21.14
CA LYS A 39 -13.48 4.72 -21.46
C LYS A 39 -13.31 3.86 -20.21
N PHE A 40 -12.72 4.41 -19.15
CA PHE A 40 -12.58 3.68 -17.88
C PHE A 40 -13.93 3.48 -17.19
N THR A 41 -14.88 4.41 -17.28
CA THR A 41 -16.23 4.24 -16.73
C THR A 41 -16.93 3.00 -17.30
N ALA A 42 -16.80 2.77 -18.60
CA ALA A 42 -17.30 1.59 -19.27
C ALA A 42 -16.70 0.28 -18.73
N LEU A 43 -15.37 0.23 -18.54
CA LEU A 43 -14.69 -0.90 -17.90
C LEU A 43 -15.12 -1.10 -16.44
N CYS A 44 -15.37 -0.02 -15.70
CA CYS A 44 -15.87 -0.10 -14.31
C CYS A 44 -17.18 -0.89 -14.27
N SER A 45 -18.13 -0.56 -15.15
CA SER A 45 -19.43 -1.23 -15.15
C SER A 45 -19.31 -2.74 -15.35
N ASP A 46 -18.42 -3.18 -16.23
CA ASP A 46 -18.16 -4.61 -16.47
C ASP A 46 -17.52 -5.27 -15.25
N PHE A 47 -16.52 -4.60 -14.66
CA PHE A 47 -15.90 -5.07 -13.43
C PHE A 47 -16.92 -5.27 -12.32
N LEU A 48 -17.77 -4.28 -12.08
CA LEU A 48 -18.78 -4.35 -11.05
C LEU A 48 -19.74 -5.50 -11.27
N ASN A 49 -20.17 -5.72 -12.51
CA ASN A 49 -21.01 -6.87 -12.83
C ASN A 49 -20.29 -8.20 -12.55
N ALA A 50 -18.97 -8.27 -12.72
CA ALA A 50 -18.19 -9.47 -12.46
C ALA A 50 -17.86 -9.72 -10.98
N VAL A 51 -17.90 -8.69 -10.11
CA VAL A 51 -17.51 -8.80 -8.70
C VAL A 51 -18.64 -8.54 -7.70
N LYS A 52 -19.85 -8.24 -8.18
CA LYS A 52 -21.03 -7.93 -7.35
C LYS A 52 -21.36 -9.05 -6.37
N THR A 53 -21.46 -8.69 -5.09
CA THR A 53 -21.95 -9.57 -4.03
C THR A 53 -23.33 -9.13 -3.50
N TYR A 54 -23.67 -7.84 -3.51
CA TYR A 54 -24.96 -7.28 -3.01
C TYR A 54 -25.23 -5.90 -3.70
N PRO A 55 -26.40 -5.24 -3.55
CA PRO A 55 -26.69 -3.98 -4.23
C PRO A 55 -25.92 -2.84 -3.55
N PHE A 56 -24.76 -2.50 -4.13
CA PHE A 56 -23.90 -1.41 -3.66
C PHE A 56 -24.33 -0.05 -4.25
N HIS A 57 -23.99 1.02 -3.54
CA HIS A 57 -23.97 2.37 -4.09
C HIS A 57 -22.97 2.42 -5.26
N SER A 58 -23.49 2.22 -6.46
CA SER A 58 -22.70 1.97 -7.68
C SER A 58 -21.79 3.14 -8.06
N ASN A 59 -22.20 4.37 -7.77
CA ASN A 59 -21.51 5.56 -8.26
C ASN A 59 -20.13 5.78 -7.61
N GLU A 60 -20.00 5.66 -6.30
CA GLU A 60 -18.73 5.88 -5.60
C GLU A 60 -17.71 4.80 -5.97
N LEU A 61 -18.16 3.56 -6.02
CA LEU A 61 -17.34 2.42 -6.41
C LEU A 61 -16.83 2.54 -7.85
N ILE A 62 -17.67 3.02 -8.77
CA ILE A 62 -17.25 3.37 -10.15
C ILE A 62 -16.16 4.44 -10.11
N GLN A 63 -16.31 5.48 -9.28
CA GLN A 63 -15.30 6.53 -9.18
C GLN A 63 -13.97 6.01 -8.65
N TYR A 64 -13.99 5.14 -7.62
CA TYR A 64 -12.78 4.51 -7.08
C TYR A 64 -12.09 3.56 -8.08
N TYR A 65 -12.85 2.73 -8.77
CA TYR A 65 -12.27 1.89 -9.82
C TYR A 65 -11.62 2.75 -10.91
N ARG A 66 -12.34 3.80 -11.34
CA ARG A 66 -11.88 4.70 -12.40
C ARG A 66 -10.56 5.38 -12.02
N ILE A 67 -10.46 5.91 -10.80
CA ILE A 67 -9.22 6.57 -10.35
C ILE A 67 -8.07 5.58 -10.20
N LEU A 68 -8.32 4.36 -9.71
CA LEU A 68 -7.32 3.30 -9.65
C LEU A 68 -6.82 2.91 -11.05
N SER A 69 -7.72 2.82 -12.02
CA SER A 69 -7.38 2.51 -13.41
C SER A 69 -6.54 3.60 -14.07
N LEU A 70 -6.91 4.86 -13.83
CA LEU A 70 -6.15 6.02 -14.28
C LEU A 70 -4.77 6.10 -13.61
N TYR A 71 -4.68 5.67 -12.34
CA TYR A 71 -3.41 5.63 -11.64
C TYR A 71 -2.45 4.61 -12.23
N LEU A 72 -2.93 3.41 -12.58
CA LEU A 72 -2.13 2.41 -13.30
C LEU A 72 -1.65 2.93 -14.65
N HIS A 73 -2.51 3.65 -15.37
CA HIS A 73 -2.14 4.30 -16.62
C HIS A 73 -1.06 5.37 -16.42
N HIS A 74 -1.16 6.16 -15.35
CA HIS A 74 -0.13 7.13 -14.97
C HIS A 74 1.21 6.44 -14.65
N ILE A 75 1.20 5.35 -13.87
CA ILE A 75 2.42 4.58 -13.58
C ILE A 75 3.09 4.13 -14.89
N GLY A 76 2.31 3.52 -15.80
CA GLY A 76 2.85 2.99 -17.05
C GLY A 76 3.42 4.06 -18.00
N ASN A 77 2.95 5.30 -17.92
CA ASN A 77 3.30 6.34 -18.89
C ASN A 77 4.21 7.45 -18.36
N LYS A 78 4.24 7.68 -17.05
CA LYS A 78 4.86 8.87 -16.45
C LYS A 78 5.89 8.55 -15.37
N ILE A 79 5.87 7.34 -14.81
CA ILE A 79 6.76 6.95 -13.73
C ILE A 79 7.99 6.23 -14.29
N ASN A 80 9.18 6.65 -13.87
CA ASN A 80 10.43 6.00 -14.23
C ASN A 80 10.46 4.55 -13.69
N ASN A 81 11.08 3.63 -14.44
CA ASN A 81 11.17 2.21 -14.09
C ASN A 81 11.67 1.95 -12.66
N GLU A 82 12.61 2.75 -12.15
CA GLU A 82 13.15 2.65 -10.79
C GLU A 82 12.11 2.85 -9.67
N ASN A 83 10.99 3.52 -9.97
CA ASN A 83 9.94 3.83 -9.00
C ASN A 83 8.66 3.01 -9.26
N VAL A 84 8.59 2.24 -10.35
CA VAL A 84 7.39 1.46 -10.70
C VAL A 84 7.03 0.50 -9.58
N GLU A 85 7.98 -0.24 -9.04
CA GLU A 85 7.73 -1.17 -7.93
C GLU A 85 7.09 -0.46 -6.74
N LYS A 86 7.65 0.69 -6.33
CA LYS A 86 7.20 1.48 -5.18
C LYS A 86 5.77 2.00 -5.39
N CYS A 87 5.48 2.51 -6.58
CA CYS A 87 4.14 3.00 -6.92
C CYS A 87 3.14 1.87 -7.10
N CYS A 88 3.59 0.68 -7.50
CA CYS A 88 2.75 -0.51 -7.55
C CYS A 88 2.38 -1.03 -6.16
N LYS A 89 3.32 -1.05 -5.20
CA LYS A 89 3.00 -1.35 -3.78
C LYS A 89 1.95 -0.39 -3.25
N TYR A 90 2.10 0.91 -3.56
CA TYR A 90 1.14 1.93 -3.18
C TYR A 90 -0.22 1.79 -3.92
N PHE A 91 -0.23 1.36 -5.19
CA PHE A 91 -1.46 1.01 -5.89
C PHE A 91 -2.21 -0.13 -5.19
N TYR A 92 -1.53 -1.21 -4.78
CA TYR A 92 -2.18 -2.32 -4.07
C TYR A 92 -2.77 -1.88 -2.73
N TYR A 93 -2.10 -0.96 -2.03
CA TYR A 93 -2.65 -0.32 -0.85
C TYR A 93 -3.96 0.41 -1.15
N LYS A 94 -3.97 1.28 -2.16
CA LYS A 94 -5.18 2.02 -2.56
C LYS A 94 -6.29 1.09 -3.04
N LEU A 95 -5.96 0.04 -3.78
CA LEU A 95 -6.92 -0.96 -4.24
C LEU A 95 -7.61 -1.63 -3.03
N LYS A 96 -6.83 -2.08 -2.05
CA LYS A 96 -7.37 -2.68 -0.82
C LYS A 96 -8.27 -1.69 -0.06
N LYS A 97 -7.75 -0.50 0.23
CA LYS A 97 -8.43 0.54 1.03
C LYS A 97 -9.70 1.09 0.37
N LEU A 98 -9.67 1.31 -0.94
CA LEU A 98 -10.76 1.98 -1.66
C LEU A 98 -11.82 1.02 -2.21
N LEU A 99 -11.46 -0.23 -2.55
CA LEU A 99 -12.41 -1.19 -3.13
C LEU A 99 -12.71 -2.36 -2.19
N LEU A 100 -11.69 -3.01 -1.63
CA LEU A 100 -11.90 -4.28 -0.92
C LEU A 100 -12.46 -4.06 0.49
N ASP A 101 -11.86 -3.17 1.26
CA ASP A 101 -12.23 -2.95 2.67
C ASP A 101 -13.65 -2.38 2.82
N PRO A 102 -14.09 -1.36 2.05
CA PRO A 102 -15.41 -0.75 2.24
C PRO A 102 -16.54 -1.59 1.62
N TYR A 103 -16.26 -2.29 0.52
CA TYR A 103 -17.30 -2.90 -0.31
C TYR A 103 -17.27 -4.43 -0.33
N LYS A 104 -16.31 -5.09 0.35
CA LYS A 104 -16.22 -6.56 0.43
C LYS A 104 -16.37 -7.23 -0.95
N CYS A 105 -15.73 -6.65 -1.97
CA CYS A 105 -15.80 -7.15 -3.34
C CYS A 105 -15.44 -8.65 -3.37
N ASN A 106 -16.20 -9.45 -4.14
CA ASN A 106 -15.92 -10.88 -4.29
C ASN A 106 -14.72 -11.12 -5.24
N CYS A 107 -13.56 -10.60 -4.85
CA CYS A 107 -12.30 -10.72 -5.59
C CYS A 107 -11.43 -11.86 -5.07
N GLY A 108 -11.57 -12.26 -3.80
CA GLY A 108 -10.76 -13.31 -3.17
C GLY A 108 -9.35 -12.88 -2.76
N GLY A 109 -9.12 -11.58 -2.57
CA GLY A 109 -7.83 -10.96 -2.24
C GLY A 109 -7.50 -9.77 -3.16
N THR A 110 -6.54 -8.93 -2.74
CA THR A 110 -6.12 -7.73 -3.49
C THR A 110 -5.46 -8.10 -4.82
N ASP A 111 -4.58 -9.11 -4.81
CA ASP A 111 -3.92 -9.68 -5.99
C ASP A 111 -4.93 -10.18 -7.02
N LYS A 112 -5.87 -11.03 -6.59
CA LYS A 112 -6.90 -11.60 -7.45
C LYS A 112 -7.86 -10.54 -7.96
N CYS A 113 -8.11 -9.50 -7.17
CA CYS A 113 -8.92 -8.37 -7.61
C CYS A 113 -8.26 -7.68 -8.79
N TYR A 114 -6.97 -7.36 -8.68
CA TYR A 114 -6.23 -6.75 -9.78
C TYR A 114 -6.18 -7.65 -11.03
N GLU A 115 -5.98 -8.97 -10.86
CA GLU A 115 -6.06 -9.91 -11.98
C GLU A 115 -7.44 -9.92 -12.65
N LYS A 116 -8.53 -9.77 -11.89
CA LYS A 116 -9.88 -9.58 -12.45
C LYS A 116 -10.00 -8.24 -13.20
N MET A 117 -9.43 -7.15 -12.68
CA MET A 117 -9.42 -5.85 -13.37
C MET A 117 -8.71 -5.95 -14.73
N LYS A 118 -7.55 -6.62 -14.78
CA LYS A 118 -6.74 -6.80 -16.00
C LYS A 118 -7.40 -7.63 -17.09
N LYS A 119 -8.21 -8.62 -16.70
CA LYS A 119 -8.94 -9.49 -17.64
C LYS A 119 -10.05 -8.74 -18.38
N LEU A 120 -10.42 -7.54 -17.92
CA LEU A 120 -11.40 -6.71 -18.60
C LEU A 120 -10.75 -5.97 -19.74
N GLU A 121 -11.29 -6.21 -20.92
CA GLU A 121 -10.89 -5.56 -22.16
C GLU A 121 -12.14 -5.10 -22.89
N ARG A 122 -12.17 -3.84 -23.31
CA ARG A 122 -13.17 -3.35 -24.26
C ARG A 122 -12.47 -3.00 -25.57
N LYS A 123 -12.34 -4.02 -26.45
CA LYS A 123 -11.67 -3.92 -27.75
C LYS A 123 -12.17 -2.74 -28.59
N ASN A 124 -13.47 -2.49 -28.57
CA ASN A 124 -14.09 -1.36 -29.27
C ASN A 124 -13.69 0.02 -28.75
N LEU A 125 -13.21 0.13 -27.50
CA LEU A 125 -12.71 1.37 -26.89
C LEU A 125 -11.17 1.46 -26.91
N GLY A 126 -10.49 0.39 -27.34
CA GLY A 126 -9.04 0.27 -27.33
C GLY A 126 -8.46 0.47 -25.93
N ILE A 127 -9.15 -0.02 -24.91
CA ILE A 127 -8.76 0.19 -23.51
C ILE A 127 -8.66 -1.14 -22.75
N GLN A 128 -7.55 -1.27 -22.04
CA GLN A 128 -7.23 -2.38 -21.16
C GLN A 128 -6.55 -1.82 -19.90
N ILE A 129 -6.77 -2.46 -18.77
CA ILE A 129 -6.03 -2.15 -17.55
C ILE A 129 -4.58 -2.62 -17.71
N SER A 130 -3.62 -1.71 -17.50
CA SER A 130 -2.19 -2.00 -17.57
C SER A 130 -1.80 -3.11 -16.58
N ASP A 131 -0.92 -4.00 -17.00
CA ASP A 131 -0.35 -5.08 -16.19
C ASP A 131 0.96 -4.71 -15.48
N ILE A 132 1.34 -3.42 -15.52
CA ILE A 132 2.59 -2.86 -14.99
C ILE A 132 2.87 -3.25 -13.53
N CYS A 133 1.85 -3.52 -12.71
CA CYS A 133 1.98 -3.88 -11.30
C CYS A 133 1.90 -5.38 -11.00
N ARG A 134 1.81 -6.23 -12.02
CA ARG A 134 1.62 -7.69 -11.85
C ARG A 134 2.69 -8.33 -10.97
N ASN A 135 3.95 -7.97 -11.19
CA ASN A 135 5.09 -8.60 -10.53
C ASN A 135 5.51 -7.88 -9.24
N HIS A 136 4.74 -6.89 -8.79
CA HIS A 136 5.04 -6.04 -7.65
C HIS A 136 3.98 -6.15 -6.54
N PHE A 137 3.25 -7.27 -6.51
CA PHE A 137 2.28 -7.53 -5.46
C PHE A 137 2.98 -7.71 -4.11
N ILE A 138 2.39 -7.09 -3.09
CA ILE A 138 2.77 -7.26 -1.69
C ILE A 138 1.49 -7.34 -0.87
N ASP A 139 1.44 -8.26 0.09
CA ASP A 139 0.37 -8.27 1.07
C ASP A 139 0.61 -7.14 2.08
N ILE A 140 -0.43 -6.34 2.30
CA ILE A 140 -0.35 -5.15 3.13
C ILE A 140 -1.10 -5.43 4.41
N ASP A 141 -0.35 -5.67 5.47
CA ASP A 141 -0.89 -5.87 6.80
C ASP A 141 -1.56 -4.58 7.37
N ALA A 142 -2.29 -4.74 8.46
CA ALA A 142 -3.04 -3.64 9.08
C ALA A 142 -2.14 -2.50 9.59
N HIS A 143 -0.92 -2.83 10.04
CA HIS A 143 0.03 -1.84 10.55
C HIS A 143 0.57 -0.98 9.41
N THR A 144 1.05 -1.62 8.34
CA THR A 144 1.53 -0.98 7.11
C THR A 144 0.44 -0.12 6.48
N SER A 145 -0.79 -0.62 6.41
CA SER A 145 -1.95 0.14 5.90
C SER A 145 -2.18 1.45 6.67
N LYS A 146 -2.06 1.40 8.01
CA LYS A 146 -2.23 2.57 8.87
C LYS A 146 -1.14 3.62 8.67
N ILE A 147 0.11 3.19 8.46
CA ILE A 147 1.22 4.11 8.14
C ILE A 147 0.96 4.80 6.80
N LEU A 148 0.61 4.03 5.75
CA LEU A 148 0.30 4.58 4.43
C LEU A 148 -0.88 5.57 4.47
N GLU A 149 -1.90 5.29 5.30
CA GLU A 149 -3.01 6.22 5.50
C GLU A 149 -2.57 7.57 6.08
N ARG A 150 -1.67 7.57 7.06
CA ARG A 150 -1.15 8.83 7.59
C ARG A 150 -0.29 9.57 6.57
N LEU A 151 0.53 8.86 5.81
CA LEU A 151 1.33 9.46 4.74
C LEU A 151 0.43 10.09 3.68
N ASP A 152 -0.64 9.42 3.27
CA ASP A 152 -1.66 9.96 2.38
C ASP A 152 -2.28 11.26 2.92
N GLU A 153 -2.70 11.26 4.18
CA GLU A 153 -3.29 12.43 4.83
C GLU A 153 -2.32 13.62 4.80
N ILE A 154 -1.05 13.38 5.14
CA ILE A 154 0.00 14.41 5.11
C ILE A 154 0.19 14.95 3.69
N TYR A 155 0.29 14.08 2.68
CA TYR A 155 0.49 14.53 1.31
C TYR A 155 -0.71 15.25 0.73
N ASN A 156 -1.93 14.81 1.06
CA ASN A 156 -3.16 15.53 0.69
C ASN A 156 -3.18 16.94 1.32
N LEU A 157 -2.74 17.09 2.58
CA LEU A 157 -2.60 18.41 3.19
C LEU A 157 -1.56 19.27 2.46
N ILE A 158 -0.40 18.70 2.10
CA ILE A 158 0.63 19.40 1.35
C ILE A 158 0.07 19.91 0.01
N GLU A 159 -0.71 19.09 -0.72
CA GLU A 159 -1.39 19.53 -1.94
C GLU A 159 -2.38 20.67 -1.68
N LEU A 160 -3.16 20.61 -0.61
CA LEU A 160 -4.06 21.71 -0.23
C LEU A 160 -3.30 23.01 0.07
N PHE A 161 -2.12 22.93 0.71
CA PHE A 161 -1.28 24.10 0.99
C PHE A 161 -0.60 24.69 -0.24
N LYS A 162 -0.36 23.87 -1.27
CA LYS A 162 0.12 24.35 -2.58
C LYS A 162 -0.91 25.24 -3.28
N ASN A 163 -2.20 25.09 -2.97
CA ASN A 163 -3.25 25.96 -3.48
C ASN A 163 -3.44 27.20 -2.58
N PRO A 164 -3.13 28.43 -3.06
CA PRO A 164 -3.21 29.65 -2.25
C PRO A 164 -4.60 29.90 -1.64
N LEU A 165 -5.66 29.47 -2.31
CA LEU A 165 -7.06 29.68 -1.89
C LEU A 165 -7.45 28.88 -0.63
N HIS A 166 -6.66 27.87 -0.25
CA HIS A 166 -6.99 26.94 0.83
C HIS A 166 -6.13 27.09 2.09
N ARG A 167 -5.22 28.08 2.13
CA ARG A 167 -4.28 28.25 3.25
C ARG A 167 -4.95 28.59 4.58
N GLU A 168 -5.99 29.43 4.59
CA GLU A 168 -6.57 29.91 5.85
C GLU A 168 -7.54 28.92 6.51
N LYS A 169 -8.22 28.08 5.73
CA LYS A 169 -9.27 27.17 6.26
C LYS A 169 -8.74 25.84 6.81
N ASN A 170 -7.52 25.44 6.45
CA ASN A 170 -6.99 24.10 6.74
C ASN A 170 -5.92 24.04 7.85
N THR A 171 -5.57 25.17 8.46
CA THR A 171 -4.53 25.28 9.49
C THR A 171 -4.81 24.43 10.74
N PHE A 172 -6.08 24.31 11.14
CA PHE A 172 -6.46 23.51 12.31
C PHE A 172 -6.37 22.00 12.03
N ARG A 173 -6.89 21.56 10.89
CA ARG A 173 -6.87 20.13 10.49
C ARG A 173 -5.45 19.62 10.26
N SER A 174 -4.60 20.45 9.65
CA SER A 174 -3.18 20.13 9.47
C SER A 174 -2.45 19.96 10.79
N LYS A 175 -2.70 20.84 11.77
CA LYS A 175 -2.14 20.71 13.12
C LYS A 175 -2.52 19.38 13.78
N GLN A 176 -3.79 18.97 13.73
CA GLN A 176 -4.24 17.70 14.30
C GLN A 176 -3.55 16.48 13.67
N ILE A 177 -3.37 16.49 12.34
CA ILE A 177 -2.73 15.39 11.62
C ILE A 177 -1.25 15.29 12.01
N ILE A 178 -0.53 16.42 12.08
CA ILE A 178 0.87 16.47 12.52
C ILE A 178 1.01 15.88 13.94
N GLU A 179 0.22 16.39 14.90
CA GLU A 179 0.24 15.90 16.29
C GLU A 179 -0.08 14.40 16.39
N SER A 180 -1.02 13.90 15.59
CA SER A 180 -1.37 12.47 15.56
C SER A 180 -0.24 11.60 15.01
N THR A 181 0.52 12.12 14.04
CA THR A 181 1.65 11.43 13.41
C THR A 181 2.83 11.37 14.36
N GLU A 182 3.14 12.48 15.05
CA GLU A 182 4.20 12.53 16.07
C GLU A 182 3.97 11.55 17.22
N LYS A 183 2.71 11.37 17.64
CA LYS A 183 2.34 10.37 18.66
C LYS A 183 2.64 8.94 18.21
N ILE A 184 2.38 8.60 16.95
CA ILE A 184 2.67 7.27 16.40
C ILE A 184 4.18 7.04 16.34
N ILE A 185 4.93 8.00 15.80
CA ILE A 185 6.40 7.94 15.74
C ILE A 185 7.00 7.75 17.14
N SER A 186 6.44 8.44 18.14
CA SER A 186 6.89 8.33 19.54
C SER A 186 6.56 6.96 20.13
N ALA A 187 5.37 6.42 19.86
CA ALA A 187 4.98 5.08 20.30
C ALA A 187 5.89 4.01 19.70
N GLU A 188 6.20 4.09 18.39
CA GLU A 188 7.11 3.16 17.73
C GLU A 188 8.52 3.21 18.31
N LYS A 189 9.06 4.40 18.59
CA LYS A 189 10.37 4.56 19.24
C LYS A 189 10.42 3.89 20.61
N ASN A 190 9.34 3.97 21.38
CA ASN A 190 9.28 3.37 22.72
C ASN A 190 9.18 1.84 22.65
N THR A 191 8.37 1.29 21.74
CA THR A 191 8.26 -0.16 21.54
C THR A 191 9.59 -0.77 21.05
N SER A 192 10.34 -0.03 20.22
CA SER A 192 11.64 -0.50 19.73
C SER A 192 12.68 -0.60 20.86
N LYS A 193 12.68 0.37 21.80
CA LYS A 193 13.58 0.37 22.97
C LYS A 193 13.34 -0.79 23.94
N GLU A 194 12.07 -1.07 24.26
CA GLU A 194 11.70 -2.18 25.16
C GLU A 194 12.08 -3.56 24.57
N THR A 195 12.08 -3.68 23.24
CA THR A 195 12.46 -4.91 22.56
C THR A 195 13.98 -5.13 22.62
N THR A 196 14.80 -4.08 22.53
CA THR A 196 16.25 -4.18 22.70
C THR A 196 16.67 -4.56 24.13
N GLU A 197 16.04 -4.01 25.17
CA GLU A 197 16.39 -4.30 26.57
C GLU A 197 15.97 -5.72 27.02
N SER A 198 14.88 -6.25 26.46
CA SER A 198 14.45 -7.63 26.73
C SER A 198 15.28 -8.69 25.99
N THR A 199 16.05 -8.30 24.96
CA THR A 199 16.93 -9.24 24.24
C THR A 199 18.30 -9.36 24.92
N GLU A 200 18.82 -8.27 25.53
CA GLU A 200 20.08 -8.28 26.29
C GLU A 200 19.96 -9.05 27.61
N THR A 201 18.80 -9.04 28.26
CA THR A 201 18.56 -9.80 29.50
C THR A 201 18.47 -11.31 29.30
N ASN A 202 18.09 -11.77 28.10
CA ASN A 202 18.02 -13.19 27.77
C ASN A 202 19.33 -13.76 27.19
N ALA A 203 20.25 -12.91 26.73
CA ALA A 203 21.59 -13.34 26.30
C ALA A 203 22.54 -13.63 27.48
N LEU A 204 22.24 -13.15 28.69
CA LEU A 204 23.08 -13.30 29.88
C LEU A 204 22.77 -14.52 30.76
N VAL A 205 21.79 -15.36 30.40
CA VAL A 205 21.40 -16.56 31.16
C VAL A 205 21.87 -17.88 30.48
N GLY A 206 22.66 -17.78 29.41
CA GLY A 206 23.01 -18.91 28.55
C GLY A 206 24.49 -19.29 28.49
N THR A 207 25.27 -19.13 29.56
CA THR A 207 26.62 -19.74 29.64
C THR A 207 26.83 -20.39 30.99
N SER A 208 26.33 -21.62 31.14
CA SER A 208 26.74 -22.52 32.22
C SER A 208 27.49 -23.71 31.62
N GLU A 209 28.62 -23.97 32.25
CA GLU A 209 29.74 -24.82 31.88
C GLU A 209 29.36 -26.27 31.54
N TYR A 210 29.99 -26.82 30.50
CA TYR A 210 30.30 -28.24 30.46
C TYR A 210 31.75 -28.41 30.02
N ILE A 211 32.63 -28.52 31.04
CA ILE A 211 34.00 -28.97 30.87
C ILE A 211 33.95 -30.50 30.86
N GLY A 212 34.13 -31.09 29.68
CA GLY A 212 34.29 -32.53 29.48
C GLY A 212 35.47 -32.78 28.56
N THR A 213 36.63 -33.01 29.16
CA THR A 213 37.83 -33.54 28.50
C THR A 213 37.55 -34.89 27.85
N SER A 214 37.99 -35.12 26.61
CA SER A 214 38.79 -36.31 26.25
C SER A 214 39.12 -36.35 24.74
N THR A 215 40.41 -36.51 24.49
CA THR A 215 41.15 -36.99 23.30
C THR A 215 40.40 -37.58 22.11
N GLY A 216 40.86 -37.25 20.89
CA GLY A 216 40.62 -38.06 19.69
C GLY A 216 40.85 -37.36 18.36
N ILE A 217 42.07 -37.45 17.84
CA ILE A 217 42.46 -37.17 16.45
C ILE A 217 41.73 -38.14 15.50
N VAL A 218 41.13 -37.68 14.39
CA VAL A 218 41.16 -38.39 13.07
C VAL A 218 41.00 -37.38 11.92
N LEU A 219 41.98 -37.40 11.02
CA LEU A 219 42.02 -36.84 9.67
C LEU A 219 41.08 -37.57 8.70
N CYS A 220 40.46 -36.88 7.75
CA CYS A 220 40.14 -37.34 6.37
C CYS A 220 39.77 -36.10 5.54
N PHE A 221 40.60 -35.60 4.61
CA PHE A 221 40.85 -36.06 3.22
C PHE A 221 39.60 -36.20 2.32
N LEU A 222 39.57 -35.31 1.32
CA LEU A 222 39.21 -35.50 -0.09
C LEU A 222 38.27 -36.66 -0.46
N GLN A 223 37.16 -36.32 -1.12
CA GLN A 223 36.97 -36.66 -2.55
C GLN A 223 35.99 -35.72 -3.23
#